data_AF-A0A1M3N6P5-F1
#
_entry.id   AF-A0A1M3N6P5-F1
#
_cell.length_a   1.000
_cell.length_b   1.000
_cell.length_c   1.000
_cell.angle_alpha   90.00
_cell.angle_beta   90.00
_cell.angle_gamma   90.00
#
_symmetry.space_group_name_H-M   'P 1'
#
loop_
_entity.id
_entity.type
_entity.pdbx_description
1 polymer ?
#
loop_
_entity_poly.entity_id
_entity_poly.type
_entity_poly.pdbx_seq_one_letter_code
_entity_poly.pdbx_strand_id
1 'polypeptide(L)'
;MQARRYSPWSTCVFRSKGADMFEYDLFATAWGHGANTENIKKELNRRGAEGWELVGMTRDESPEDDHDEEHVLFVFKRTKG
;
A
#
# COMPACT_ATOMS: atom_id res chain seq x y z
N MET A 1 -3.26 -23.64 -7.29
CA MET A 1 -3.25 -22.42 -6.45
C MET A 1 -4.51 -22.45 -5.60
N GLN A 2 -4.39 -22.35 -4.28
CA GLN A 2 -5.56 -22.32 -3.38
C GLN A 2 -5.36 -21.16 -2.41
N ALA A 3 -6.20 -20.14 -2.53
CA ALA A 3 -6.27 -19.04 -1.56
C ALA A 3 -7.28 -19.44 -0.47
N ARG A 4 -6.84 -19.49 0.79
CA ARG A 4 -7.76 -19.58 1.94
C ARG A 4 -8.12 -18.17 2.39
N ARG A 5 -9.42 -17.89 2.51
CA ARG A 5 -9.98 -16.62 3.00
C ARG A 5 -9.63 -16.39 4.48
N TYR A 6 -9.12 -15.21 4.80
CA TYR A 6 -9.16 -14.64 6.15
C TYR A 6 -9.43 -13.13 6.09
N SER A 7 -10.52 -12.71 6.76
CA SER A 7 -10.89 -11.38 7.28
C SER A 7 -10.89 -10.12 6.37
N PRO A 8 -11.79 -9.14 6.59
CA PRO A 8 -12.11 -8.05 5.65
C PRO A 8 -11.07 -6.91 5.59
N TRP A 9 -9.87 -7.12 6.12
CA TRP A 9 -8.73 -6.20 6.00
C TRP A 9 -7.55 -7.04 5.52
N SER A 10 -7.48 -7.23 4.21
CA SER A 10 -6.66 -8.29 3.62
C SER A 10 -5.18 -7.85 3.52
N THR A 11 -4.40 -8.15 4.55
CA THR A 11 -2.96 -8.34 4.40
C THR A 11 -2.74 -9.54 3.47
N CYS A 12 -2.26 -9.29 2.26
CA CYS A 12 -1.99 -10.34 1.28
C CYS A 12 -0.58 -10.88 1.49
N VAL A 13 -0.44 -12.13 1.95
CA VAL A 13 0.86 -12.79 2.09
C VAL A 13 1.16 -13.57 0.81
N PHE A 14 2.22 -13.17 0.09
CA PHE A 14 2.70 -13.87 -1.12
C PHE A 14 3.95 -14.69 -0.81
N ARG A 15 3.96 -15.95 -1.26
CA ARG A 15 5.10 -16.85 -1.10
C ARG A 15 5.96 -16.84 -2.37
N SER A 16 7.17 -16.31 -2.28
CA SER A 16 8.20 -16.47 -3.31
C SER A 16 8.83 -17.88 -3.22
N LYS A 17 9.38 -18.38 -4.33
CA LYS A 17 9.97 -19.73 -4.45
C LYS A 17 11.39 -19.86 -3.86
N GLY A 18 11.79 -18.94 -2.97
CA GLY A 18 13.06 -18.92 -2.23
C GLY A 18 12.82 -18.88 -0.72
N ALA A 19 13.87 -19.09 0.09
CA ALA A 19 13.80 -19.26 1.55
C ALA A 19 13.24 -18.05 2.33
N ASP A 20 13.05 -16.91 1.67
CA ASP A 20 12.51 -15.69 2.28
C ASP A 20 11.00 -15.60 2.07
N MET A 21 10.24 -15.68 3.18
CA MET A 21 8.83 -15.33 3.16
C MET A 21 8.71 -13.80 3.07
N PHE A 22 7.85 -13.29 2.19
CA PHE A 22 7.56 -11.86 2.14
C PHE A 22 6.14 -11.60 2.66
N GLU A 23 5.99 -10.54 3.42
CA GLU A 23 4.70 -9.97 3.80
C GLU A 23 4.48 -8.69 3.02
N TYR A 24 3.25 -8.48 2.56
CA TYR A 24 2.85 -7.27 1.85
C TYR A 24 1.71 -6.60 2.59
N ASP A 25 1.73 -5.27 2.59
CA ASP A 25 0.67 -4.47 3.17
C ASP A 25 0.33 -3.27 2.27
N LEU A 26 -0.90 -2.78 2.39
CA LEU A 26 -1.46 -1.76 1.53
C LEU A 26 -1.85 -0.54 2.37
N PHE A 27 -1.53 0.65 1.90
CA PHE A 27 -2.01 1.90 2.46
C PHE A 27 -2.69 2.70 1.35
N ALA A 28 -3.99 2.97 1.51
CA ALA A 28 -4.77 3.79 0.60
C ALA A 28 -5.20 5.08 1.30
N THR A 29 -5.10 6.21 0.60
CA THR A 29 -5.52 7.52 1.11
C THR A 29 -6.10 8.35 -0.03
N ALA A 30 -7.10 9.16 0.28
CA ALA A 30 -7.52 10.22 -0.63
C ALA A 30 -6.46 11.33 -0.63
N TRP A 31 -6.16 11.85 -1.80
CA TRP A 31 -5.26 12.97 -2.02
C TRP A 31 -5.72 13.72 -3.28
N GLY A 32 -6.31 14.90 -3.11
CA GLY A 32 -6.66 15.78 -4.24
C GLY A 32 -5.49 16.66 -4.66
N HIS A 33 -5.60 17.28 -5.85
CA HIS A 33 -4.60 18.22 -6.35
C HIS A 33 -4.36 19.39 -5.38
N GLY A 34 -3.13 19.52 -4.87
CA GLY A 34 -2.78 20.55 -3.89
C GLY A 34 -3.10 20.19 -2.43
N ALA A 35 -3.62 18.99 -2.15
CA ALA A 35 -3.86 18.53 -0.80
C ALA A 35 -2.57 18.30 0.00
N ASN A 36 -2.66 18.49 1.32
CA ASN A 36 -1.52 18.37 2.22
C ASN A 36 -0.97 16.92 2.24
N THR A 37 0.34 16.78 1.99
CA THR A 37 1.02 15.48 1.91
C THR A 37 1.70 15.04 3.22
N GLU A 38 1.64 15.83 4.29
CA GLU A 38 2.33 15.55 5.55
C GLU A 38 1.90 14.24 6.20
N ASN A 39 0.61 13.90 6.11
CA ASN A 39 0.11 12.63 6.65
C ASN A 39 0.63 11.43 5.85
N ILE A 40 0.72 11.59 4.52
CA ILE A 40 1.31 10.57 3.64
C ILE A 40 2.79 10.40 3.99
N LYS A 41 3.56 11.48 4.06
CA LYS A 41 4.99 11.44 4.42
C LYS A 41 5.22 10.80 5.79
N LYS A 42 4.40 11.13 6.79
CA LYS A 42 4.48 10.52 8.13
C LYS A 42 4.30 9.01 8.06
N GLU A 43 3.33 8.54 7.28
CA GLU A 43 3.06 7.11 7.12
C GLU A 43 4.19 6.39 6.37
N LEU A 44 4.69 6.97 5.28
CA LEU A 44 5.84 6.42 4.54
C LEU A 44 7.07 6.29 5.45
N ASN A 45 7.36 7.34 6.23
CA ASN A 45 8.50 7.35 7.15
C ASN A 45 8.32 6.35 8.29
N ARG A 46 7.13 6.25 8.88
CA ARG A 46 6.81 5.28 9.93
C ARG A 46 7.03 3.85 9.44
N ARG A 47 6.50 3.52 8.26
CA ARG A 47 6.66 2.19 7.66
C ARG A 47 8.11 1.88 7.29
N GLY A 48 8.85 2.85 6.77
CA GLY A 48 10.29 2.73 6.54
C GLY A 48 11.06 2.43 7.83
N ALA A 49 10.74 3.09 8.94
CA ALA A 49 11.32 2.82 10.26
C ALA A 49 10.95 1.44 10.82
N GLU A 50 9.79 0.90 10.45
CA GLU A 50 9.33 -0.45 10.79
C GLU A 50 9.89 -1.56 9.89
N GLY A 51 10.78 -1.21 8.95
CA GLY A 51 11.44 -2.17 8.06
C GLY A 51 10.61 -2.57 6.84
N TRP A 52 9.58 -1.78 6.49
CA TRP A 52 8.84 -1.97 5.24
C TRP A 52 9.50 -1.22 4.08
N GLU A 53 9.60 -1.90 2.95
CA GLU A 53 10.02 -1.37 1.66
C GLU A 53 8.79 -0.94 0.85
N LEU A 54 8.78 0.30 0.34
CA LEU A 54 7.77 0.74 -0.62
C LEU A 54 8.10 0.14 -2.01
N VAL A 55 7.23 -0.72 -2.53
CA VAL A 55 7.46 -1.47 -3.78
C VAL A 55 6.50 -1.12 -4.91
N GLY A 56 5.49 -0.29 -4.64
CA GLY A 56 4.54 0.14 -5.65
C GLY A 56 3.70 1.32 -5.18
N MET A 57 3.28 2.13 -6.16
CA MET A 57 2.33 3.22 -5.95
C MET A 57 1.43 3.30 -7.18
N THR A 58 0.13 3.46 -6.98
CA THR A 58 -0.82 3.80 -8.04
C THR A 58 -1.72 4.94 -7.59
N ARG A 59 -2.11 5.79 -8.52
CA ARG A 59 -3.06 6.90 -8.33
C ARG A 59 -4.20 6.67 -9.30
N ASP A 60 -5.43 6.75 -8.80
CA ASP A 60 -6.61 6.77 -9.65
C ASP A 60 -6.89 8.23 -10.04
N GLU A 61 -6.45 8.61 -11.24
CA GLU A 61 -6.82 9.88 -11.87
C GLU A 61 -7.99 9.58 -12.82
N SER A 62 -9.21 9.89 -12.41
CA SER A 62 -10.36 9.85 -13.32
C SER A 62 -10.42 11.17 -14.09
N PRO A 63 -10.22 11.17 -15.43
CA PRO A 63 -10.12 12.40 -16.22
C PRO A 63 -11.44 13.17 -16.41
N GLU A 64 -12.58 12.64 -15.94
CA GLU A 64 -13.91 13.22 -16.17
C GLU A 64 -14.89 12.96 -15.00
N ASP A 65 -14.54 13.39 -13.79
CA ASP A 65 -15.52 13.45 -12.69
C ASP A 65 -15.36 14.77 -11.93
N ASP A 66 -16.47 15.43 -11.63
CA ASP A 66 -16.55 16.64 -10.78
C ASP A 66 -16.21 16.33 -9.30
N HIS A 67 -15.72 15.12 -9.02
CA HIS A 67 -15.22 14.63 -7.75
C HIS A 67 -13.69 14.71 -7.68
N ASP A 68 -13.16 15.78 -7.08
CA ASP A 68 -11.72 16.07 -6.88
C ASP A 68 -10.96 15.09 -5.93
N GLU A 69 -11.59 13.99 -5.50
CA GLU A 69 -10.98 13.02 -4.58
C GLU A 69 -10.24 11.92 -5.34
N GLU A 70 -8.96 12.17 -5.63
CA GLU A 70 -8.10 11.13 -6.19
C GLU A 70 -7.65 10.18 -5.06
N HIS A 71 -7.63 8.88 -5.33
CA HIS A 71 -7.14 7.91 -4.36
C HIS A 71 -5.73 7.45 -4.74
N VAL A 72 -4.83 7.48 -3.77
CA VAL A 72 -3.46 6.97 -3.89
C VAL A 72 -3.33 5.71 -3.07
N LEU A 73 -2.83 4.65 -3.70
CA LEU A 73 -2.53 3.37 -3.08
C LEU A 73 -1.02 3.14 -3.07
N PHE A 74 -0.48 2.81 -1.90
CA PHE A 74 0.91 2.45 -1.66
C PHE A 74 1.00 0.97 -1.30
N VAL A 75 1.96 0.27 -1.91
CA VAL A 75 2.23 -1.15 -1.68
C VAL A 75 3.55 -1.29 -0.96
N PHE A 76 3.51 -1.92 0.21
CA PHE A 76 4.67 -2.21 1.03
C PHE A 76 5.01 -3.69 1.02
N LYS A 77 6.28 -3.99 1.21
CA LYS A 77 6.83 -5.33 1.32
C LYS A 77 7.81 -5.38 2.48
N ARG A 78 7.86 -6.48 3.23
CA ARG A 78 8.94 -6.77 4.17
C ARG A 78 9.28 -8.25 4.16
N THR A 79 10.50 -8.59 4.57
CA THR A 79 10.85 -9.98 4.83
C THR A 79 10.18 -10.43 6.13
N LYS A 80 9.51 -11.57 6.07
CA LYS A 80 8.96 -12.29 7.21
C LYS A 80 10.01 -13.28 7.68
N GLY A 81 10.61 -12.98 8.84
CA GLY A 81 11.54 -13.86 9.54
C GLY A 81 10.89 -15.12 10.10
#